data_AF-A0A963WAF6-F1
#
_entry.id   AF-A0A963WAF6-F1
#
_cell.length_a   1.000
_cell.length_b   1.000
_cell.length_c   1.000
_cell.angle_alpha   90.00
_cell.angle_beta   90.00
_cell.angle_gamma   90.00
#
_symmetry.space_group_name_H-M   'P 1'
#
loop_
_entity.id
_entity.type
_entity.pdbx_description
1 polymer ?
#
loop_
_entity_poly.entity_id
_entity_poly.type
_entity_poly.pdbx_seq_one_letter_code
_entity_poly.pdbx_strand_id
1 'polypeptide(L)' 'VNVTLGLPIVRTSPDHGTAFDIAGKGIARPDAMIAAIRMAGEVAARRARG' A
#
# COMPACT_ATOMS: atom_id res chain seq x y z
N VAL A 1 2.39 -1.31 6.55
CA VAL A 1 1.58 -1.73 5.36
C VAL A 1 0.44 -2.63 5.81
N ASN A 2 -0.77 -2.42 5.29
CA ASN A 2 -1.91 -3.30 5.55
C ASN A 2 -2.20 -4.17 4.32
N VAL A 3 -2.57 -5.44 4.55
CA VAL A 3 -2.96 -6.40 3.51
C VAL A 3 -4.35 -6.94 3.83
N THR A 4 -5.24 -6.99 2.84
CA THR A 4 -6.56 -7.62 3.02
C THR A 4 -6.56 -9.02 2.44
N LEU A 5 -6.81 -10.02 3.29
CA LEU A 5 -6.95 -11.42 2.90
C LEU A 5 -8.40 -11.73 2.55
N GLY A 6 -8.61 -12.77 1.72
CA GLY A 6 -9.95 -13.25 1.34
C GLY A 6 -10.59 -12.54 0.14
N LEU A 7 -9.98 -11.48 -0.40
CA LEU A 7 -10.47 -10.84 -1.63
C LEU A 7 -10.00 -11.59 -2.89
N PRO A 8 -10.79 -11.55 -3.98
CA PRO A 8 -10.40 -12.14 -5.27
C PRO A 8 -9.24 -11.37 -5.93
N ILE A 9 -8.97 -10.14 -5.48
CA ILE A 9 -7.89 -9.28 -5.97
C ILE A 9 -6.79 -9.10 -4.92
N VAL A 10 -5.61 -8.68 -5.36
CA VAL A 10 -4.54 -8.24 -4.46
C VAL A 10 -4.89 -6.84 -3.97
N ARG A 11 -4.97 -6.66 -2.64
CA ARG A 11 -5.23 -5.35 -2.02
C ARG A 11 -4.28 -5.10 -0.87
N THR A 12 -3.49 -4.04 -1.01
CA THR A 12 -2.64 -3.46 0.03
C THR A 12 -3.04 -2.00 0.30
N SER A 13 -2.62 -1.45 1.43
CA SER A 13 -2.76 -0.01 1.72
C SER A 13 -1.64 0.50 2.64
N PRO A 14 -1.36 1.82 2.67
CA PRO A 14 -0.56 2.41 3.73
C PRO A 14 -1.19 2.13 5.11
N ASP A 15 -0.38 2.22 6.16
CA ASP A 15 -0.74 1.98 7.56
C ASP A 15 -1.10 3.25 8.34
N HIS A 16 -1.15 4.41 7.67
CA HIS A 16 -1.58 5.68 8.24
C HIS A 16 -2.92 6.15 7.64
N GLY A 17 -3.53 7.13 8.32
CA GLY A 17 -4.75 7.81 7.87
C GLY A 17 -4.50 8.94 6.88
N THR A 18 -5.47 9.84 6.74
CA THR A 18 -5.47 10.92 5.73
C THR A 18 -4.48 12.05 5.98
N ALA A 19 -4.04 12.24 7.23
CA ALA A 19 -3.07 13.27 7.62
C ALA A 19 -3.43 14.69 7.10
N PHE A 20 -4.70 15.10 7.28
CA PHE A 20 -5.22 16.38 6.77
C PHE A 20 -4.49 17.60 7.33
N ASP A 21 -3.98 17.50 8.55
CA ASP A 21 -3.18 18.51 9.23
C ASP A 21 -1.87 18.83 8.49
N ILE A 22 -1.37 17.91 7.64
CA ILE A 22 -0.14 18.09 6.85
C ILE A 22 -0.37 18.08 5.33
N ALA A 23 -1.62 18.01 4.88
CA ALA A 23 -1.96 18.04 3.46
C ALA A 23 -1.45 19.34 2.80
N GLY A 24 -0.77 19.20 1.66
CA GLY A 24 -0.20 20.34 0.91
C GLY A 24 1.06 20.96 1.52
N LYS A 25 1.53 20.51 2.69
CA LYS A 25 2.71 21.08 3.36
C LYS A 25 4.05 20.50 2.89
N GLY A 26 4.03 19.46 2.04
CA GLY A 26 5.25 18.83 1.52
C GLY A 26 6.05 18.01 2.55
N ILE A 27 5.50 17.76 3.74
CA ILE A 27 6.18 17.04 4.85
C ILE A 27 5.66 15.62 5.07
N ALA A 28 4.74 15.14 4.22
CA ALA A 28 4.24 13.76 4.31
C ALA A 28 5.37 12.77 3.98
N ARG A 29 5.45 11.69 4.74
CA ARG A 29 6.41 10.60 4.50
C ARG A 29 5.81 9.56 3.56
N PRO A 30 6.36 9.35 2.35
CA PRO A 30 5.77 8.45 1.36
C PRO A 30 6.10 6.96 1.57
N ASP A 31 6.99 6.64 2.54
CA ASP A 31 7.56 5.30 2.75
C ASP A 31 6.49 4.19 2.80
N ALA A 32 5.41 4.41 3.56
CA ALA A 32 4.34 3.43 3.75
C ALA A 32 3.55 3.14 2.47
N MET A 33 3.30 4.17 1.65
CA MET A 33 2.61 4.03 0.37
C MET A 33 3.49 3.30 -0.65
N ILE A 34 4.78 3.64 -0.71
CA ILE A 34 5.76 2.95 -1.56
C ILE A 34 5.84 1.46 -1.19
N ALA A 35 5.92 1.16 0.10
CA ALA A 35 5.96 -0.22 0.59
C ALA A 35 4.67 -0.98 0.24
N ALA A 36 3.49 -0.35 0.35
CA ALA A 36 2.22 -0.96 -0.03
C ALA A 36 2.15 -1.31 -1.52
N ILE A 37 2.59 -0.40 -2.40
CA ILE A 37 2.63 -0.63 -3.86
C ILE A 37 3.60 -1.76 -4.21
N ARG A 38 4.83 -1.74 -3.64
CA ARG A 38 5.84 -2.79 -3.88
C ARG A 38 5.32 -4.16 -3.48
N MET A 39 4.74 -4.28 -2.29
CA MET A 39 4.17 -5.53 -1.81
C MET A 39 3.04 -6.04 -2.72
N ALA A 40 2.16 -5.16 -3.20
CA ALA A 40 1.12 -5.55 -4.16
C ALA A 40 1.72 -6.14 -5.45
N GLY A 41 2.77 -5.50 -5.98
CA GLY A 41 3.50 -6.00 -7.16
C GLY A 41 4.14 -7.38 -6.93
N GLU A 42 4.78 -7.58 -5.78
CA GLU A 42 5.38 -8.88 -5.41
C GLU A 42 4.33 -10.00 -5.31
N VAL A 43 3.20 -9.73 -4.65
CA VAL A 43 2.10 -10.69 -4.51
C VAL A 43 1.47 -10.99 -5.88
N ALA A 44 1.24 -9.97 -6.71
CA ALA A 44 0.71 -10.14 -8.06
C ALA A 44 1.65 -11.00 -8.93
N ALA A 45 2.95 -10.72 -8.90
CA ALA A 45 3.95 -11.51 -9.62
C ALA A 45 4.01 -12.97 -9.14
N ARG A 46 3.82 -13.21 -7.84
CA ARG A 46 3.72 -14.59 -7.29
C ARG A 46 2.44 -15.29 -7.77
N ARG A 47 1.28 -14.61 -7.78
CA ARG A 47 0.01 -15.16 -8.28
C ARG A 47 0.07 -15.52 -9.77
N ALA A 48 0.78 -14.74 -10.58
CA ALA A 48 0.90 -15.00 -12.02
C ALA A 48 1.81 -16.19 -12.39
N ARG A 49 2.61 -16.70 -11.43
CA ARG A 49 3.50 -17.85 -11.64
C ARG A 49 2.89 -19.19 -11.21
N GLY A 50 1.76 -19.18 -10.51
CA GLY A 50 1.00 -20.38 -10.14
C GLY A 50 -0.16 -20.57 -11.08
#